data_AF-A0A9D1T3U0-F1
#
_entry.id   AF-A0A9D1T3U0-F1
#
_cell.length_a   1.000
_cell.length_b   1.000
_cell.length_c   1.000
_cell.angle_alpha   90.00
_cell.angle_beta   90.00
_cell.angle_gamma   90.00
#
_symmetry.space_group_name_H-M   'P 1'
#
loop_
_entity.id
_entity.type
_entity.pdbx_description
1 polymer ?
#
loop_
_entity_poly.entity_id
_entity_poly.type
_entity_poly.pdbx_seq_one_letter_code
_entity_poly.pdbx_strand_id
1 'polypeptide(L)'
;MKYRIIGISAAAVLMVLTAVLLKLDSANPKNRIHQHLTARQPDAGCDCDGSELCTHLPLVIIDTEGQEIPGEDTHIDDKYGEAIYTVAEDGRSVIDANISIIDNQDRNNHPSDTAAVETISEIRLRGHSSRHFDKGQYLLNFVDENGDGRQLEVMGMSAHSDWALYGPYLDKSLVRNYMWYNISGELMEWAPNVRYCELILDGEYRGL
;
A
#
# COMPACT_ATOMS: atom_id res chain seq x y z
N MET A 1 -16.22 -45.06 -37.47
CA MET A 1 -16.38 -45.04 -36.00
C MET A 1 -15.09 -44.73 -35.25
N LYS A 2 -13.95 -45.37 -35.56
CA LYS A 2 -12.65 -45.13 -34.87
C LYS A 2 -12.26 -43.64 -34.75
N TYR A 3 -12.32 -42.88 -35.84
CA TYR A 3 -11.98 -41.44 -35.83
C TYR A 3 -12.93 -40.56 -35.01
N ARG A 4 -14.22 -40.93 -34.92
CA ARG A 4 -15.19 -40.22 -34.05
C ARG A 4 -14.90 -40.45 -32.57
N ILE A 5 -14.54 -41.68 -32.21
CA ILE A 5 -14.17 -42.03 -30.83
C ILE A 5 -12.89 -41.29 -30.43
N ILE A 6 -11.87 -41.29 -31.29
CA ILE A 6 -10.60 -40.57 -31.05
C ILE A 6 -10.84 -39.07 -30.86
N GLY A 7 -11.69 -38.44 -31.69
CA GLY A 7 -12.02 -37.03 -31.56
C GLY A 7 -12.73 -36.68 -30.24
N ILE A 8 -13.68 -37.51 -29.81
CA ILE A 8 -14.39 -37.33 -28.53
C ILE A 8 -13.41 -37.53 -27.35
N SER A 9 -12.55 -38.54 -27.41
CA SER A 9 -11.52 -38.77 -26.38
C SER A 9 -10.54 -37.62 -26.26
N ALA A 10 -10.07 -37.06 -27.39
CA ALA A 10 -9.16 -35.91 -27.39
C ALA A 10 -9.82 -34.65 -26.80
N ALA A 11 -11.08 -34.38 -27.13
CA ALA A 11 -11.83 -33.26 -26.57
C ALA A 11 -12.05 -33.43 -25.05
N ALA A 12 -12.34 -34.65 -24.59
CA ALA A 12 -12.48 -34.95 -23.17
C ALA A 12 -11.15 -34.76 -22.42
N VAL A 13 -10.03 -35.22 -22.99
CA VAL A 13 -8.70 -35.01 -22.41
C VAL A 13 -8.36 -33.53 -22.34
N LEU A 14 -8.66 -32.76 -23.39
CA LEU A 14 -8.41 -31.31 -23.39
C LEU A 14 -9.24 -30.60 -22.33
N MET A 15 -10.53 -30.94 -22.16
CA MET A 15 -11.38 -30.38 -21.11
C MET A 15 -10.91 -30.74 -19.70
N VAL A 16 -10.42 -31.96 -19.49
CA VAL A 16 -9.83 -32.35 -18.20
C VAL A 16 -8.54 -31.59 -17.96
N LEU A 17 -7.68 -31.45 -18.98
CA LEU A 17 -6.42 -30.72 -18.88
C LEU A 17 -6.66 -29.24 -18.54
N THR A 18 -7.62 -28.58 -19.19
CA THR A 18 -7.97 -27.19 -18.88
C THR A 18 -8.56 -27.06 -17.48
N ALA A 19 -9.41 -27.99 -17.04
CA ALA A 19 -9.92 -28.00 -15.67
C ALA A 19 -8.82 -28.20 -14.62
N VAL A 20 -7.81 -29.03 -14.91
CA VAL A 20 -6.63 -29.23 -14.04
C VAL A 20 -5.76 -27.98 -14.00
N LEU A 21 -5.50 -27.36 -15.16
CA LEU A 21 -4.74 -26.10 -15.24
C LEU A 21 -5.43 -24.97 -14.46
N LEU A 22 -6.75 -24.83 -14.60
CA LEU A 22 -7.55 -23.87 -13.82
C LEU A 22 -7.46 -24.13 -12.32
N LYS A 23 -7.44 -25.41 -11.89
CA LYS A 23 -7.26 -25.75 -10.48
C LYS A 23 -5.86 -25.45 -9.96
N LEU A 24 -4.82 -25.68 -10.77
CA LEU A 24 -3.44 -25.35 -10.41
C LEU A 24 -3.24 -23.84 -10.26
N ASP A 25 -3.87 -23.05 -11.13
CA ASP A 25 -3.86 -21.58 -11.06
C ASP A 25 -4.59 -21.07 -9.81
N SER A 26 -5.77 -21.63 -9.51
CA SER A 26 -6.51 -21.32 -8.28
C SER A 26 -5.80 -21.72 -6.98
N ALA A 27 -4.79 -22.60 -7.06
CA ALA A 27 -4.00 -23.07 -5.92
C ALA A 27 -2.88 -22.09 -5.52
N ASN A 28 -2.76 -20.95 -6.20
CA ASN A 28 -1.94 -19.83 -5.77
C ASN A 28 -2.83 -18.66 -5.27
N PRO A 29 -3.58 -18.82 -4.16
CA PRO A 29 -4.40 -17.74 -3.63
C PRO A 29 -3.48 -16.72 -2.96
N LYS A 30 -2.93 -15.78 -3.73
CA LYS A 30 -2.47 -14.52 -3.16
C LYS A 30 -3.74 -13.77 -2.72
N ASN A 31 -4.17 -14.02 -1.48
CA ASN A 31 -5.40 -13.48 -0.91
C ASN A 31 -5.34 -11.95 -0.92
N ARG A 32 -5.85 -11.34 -2.00
CA ARG A 32 -6.07 -9.91 -2.06
C ARG A 32 -7.08 -9.53 -1.00
N ILE A 33 -6.74 -8.53 -0.20
CA ILE A 33 -7.63 -8.05 0.85
C ILE A 33 -8.62 -7.06 0.24
N HIS A 34 -9.85 -7.51 0.04
CA HIS A 34 -10.97 -6.63 -0.27
C HIS A 34 -11.50 -5.98 1.01
N GLN A 35 -10.81 -4.95 1.48
CA GLN A 35 -11.17 -4.21 2.70
C GLN A 35 -12.64 -3.73 2.75
N HIS A 36 -13.28 -3.46 1.60
CA HIS A 36 -14.69 -3.10 1.53
C HIS A 36 -15.65 -4.25 1.87
N LEU A 37 -15.20 -5.51 1.79
CA LEU A 37 -15.95 -6.69 2.23
C LEU A 37 -15.76 -6.98 3.71
N THR A 38 -14.67 -6.47 4.29
CA THR A 38 -14.39 -6.58 5.72
C THR A 38 -14.98 -5.38 6.44
N ALA A 39 -16.22 -5.50 6.90
CA ALA A 39 -16.70 -4.62 7.94
C ALA A 39 -16.17 -5.14 9.27
N ARG A 40 -15.16 -4.48 9.86
CA ARG A 40 -14.96 -4.60 11.32
C ARG A 40 -16.16 -3.87 11.94
N GLN A 41 -17.18 -4.65 12.23
CA GLN A 41 -18.47 -4.17 12.72
C GLN A 41 -18.26 -3.30 13.98
N PRO A 42 -19.15 -2.33 14.26
CA PRO A 42 -19.08 -1.47 15.45
C PRO A 42 -19.02 -2.21 16.79
N ASP A 43 -19.22 -3.52 16.79
CA ASP A 43 -19.20 -4.46 17.91
C ASP A 43 -17.83 -4.54 18.63
N ALA A 44 -16.73 -4.19 17.97
CA ALA A 44 -15.40 -4.23 18.57
C ALA A 44 -15.22 -3.21 19.71
N GLY A 45 -16.10 -2.20 19.81
CA GLY A 45 -15.97 -1.12 20.80
C GLY A 45 -14.73 -0.25 20.57
N CYS A 46 -14.66 0.90 21.25
CA CYS A 46 -13.36 1.50 21.55
C CYS A 46 -13.01 1.08 22.97
N ASP A 47 -11.81 0.51 23.16
CA ASP A 47 -11.27 0.28 24.49
C ASP A 47 -10.62 1.56 25.07
N CYS A 48 -10.61 2.64 24.30
CA CYS A 48 -10.07 3.95 24.64
C CYS A 48 -11.08 4.87 25.34
N ASP A 49 -10.58 5.84 26.11
CA ASP A 49 -11.36 6.91 26.74
C ASP A 49 -11.69 8.09 25.80
N GLY A 50 -11.35 7.97 24.51
CA GLY A 50 -11.51 9.02 23.49
C GLY A 50 -10.38 10.06 23.46
N SER A 51 -9.30 9.85 24.21
CA SER A 51 -8.12 10.75 24.21
C SER A 51 -7.20 10.57 23.00
N GLU A 52 -7.30 9.44 22.30
CA GLU A 52 -6.47 9.11 21.14
C GLU A 52 -7.31 8.68 19.93
N LEU A 53 -6.66 8.61 18.76
CA LEU A 53 -7.28 8.10 17.54
C LEU A 53 -7.73 6.66 17.76
N CYS A 54 -8.98 6.36 17.39
CA CYS A 54 -9.52 5.01 17.32
C CYS A 54 -9.95 4.74 15.88
N THR A 55 -9.32 3.76 15.24
CA THR A 55 -9.66 3.41 13.85
C THR A 55 -9.71 1.91 13.65
N HIS A 56 -10.66 1.46 12.84
CA HIS A 56 -10.74 0.07 12.39
C HIS A 56 -9.82 -0.21 11.20
N LEU A 57 -9.21 0.83 10.63
CA LEU A 57 -8.25 0.75 9.53
C LEU A 57 -6.84 0.58 10.09
N PRO A 58 -5.92 -0.04 9.34
CA PRO A 58 -4.51 0.00 9.68
C PRO A 58 -4.02 1.44 9.89
N LEU A 59 -3.12 1.63 10.84
CA LEU A 59 -2.55 2.93 11.18
C LEU A 59 -1.06 2.93 10.85
N VAL A 60 -0.63 3.89 10.03
CA VAL A 60 0.77 4.13 9.70
C VAL A 60 1.22 5.38 10.46
N ILE A 61 2.29 5.23 11.24
CA ILE A 61 2.91 6.31 11.99
C ILE A 61 4.31 6.51 11.42
N ILE A 62 4.62 7.76 11.06
CA ILE A 62 5.90 8.18 10.50
C ILE A 62 6.51 9.20 11.45
N ASP A 63 7.76 8.96 11.85
CA ASP A 63 8.59 9.90 12.59
C ASP A 63 9.83 10.23 11.75
N THR A 64 9.92 11.49 11.32
CA THR A 64 11.02 12.03 10.51
C THR A 64 12.20 12.53 11.36
N GLU A 65 12.08 12.48 12.69
CA GLU A 65 13.03 13.06 13.64
C GLU A 65 13.24 14.57 13.42
N GLY A 66 12.23 15.26 12.88
CA GLY A 66 12.24 16.69 12.60
C GLY A 66 12.93 17.08 11.28
N GLN A 67 13.28 16.11 10.43
CA GLN A 67 13.81 16.37 9.09
C GLN A 67 12.70 16.79 8.12
N GLU A 68 12.99 17.74 7.23
CA GLU A 68 12.08 18.10 6.15
C GLU A 68 12.07 17.01 5.06
N ILE A 69 10.87 16.52 4.73
CA ILE A 69 10.70 15.51 3.68
C ILE A 69 10.99 16.15 2.31
N PRO A 70 11.96 15.62 1.53
CA PRO A 70 12.32 16.18 0.24
C PRO A 70 11.28 15.87 -0.84
N GLY A 71 11.36 16.60 -1.95
CA GLY A 71 10.49 16.42 -3.11
C GLY A 71 9.45 17.53 -3.30
N GLU A 72 9.53 18.64 -2.59
CA GLU A 72 8.68 19.80 -2.92
C GLU A 72 9.16 20.44 -4.23
N ASP A 73 8.24 21.04 -4.98
CA ASP A 73 8.57 21.77 -6.22
C ASP A 73 9.27 23.09 -5.87
N THR A 74 10.47 23.30 -6.39
CA THR A 74 11.23 24.54 -6.15
C THR A 74 10.77 25.70 -7.04
N HIS A 75 9.89 25.44 -8.00
CA HIS A 75 9.46 26.34 -9.08
C HIS A 75 10.61 26.82 -9.98
N ILE A 76 11.71 26.07 -9.99
CA ILE A 76 12.86 26.29 -10.85
C ILE A 76 12.94 25.11 -11.81
N ASP A 77 12.99 25.42 -13.10
CA ASP A 77 13.21 24.41 -14.13
C ASP A 77 14.70 24.31 -14.46
N ASP A 78 15.15 23.11 -14.80
CA ASP A 78 16.48 22.89 -15.33
C ASP A 78 16.61 23.40 -16.78
N LYS A 79 17.80 23.22 -17.38
CA LYS A 79 18.06 23.64 -18.77
C LYS A 79 17.23 22.91 -19.83
N TYR A 80 16.56 21.83 -19.47
CA TYR A 80 15.67 21.02 -20.31
C TYR A 80 14.19 21.28 -20.03
N GLY A 81 13.86 22.15 -19.08
CA GLY A 81 12.48 22.45 -18.68
C GLY A 81 11.90 21.42 -17.70
N GLU A 82 12.74 20.65 -17.01
CA GLU A 82 12.31 19.71 -15.98
C GLU A 82 12.34 20.39 -14.60
N ALA A 83 11.23 20.29 -13.86
CA ALA A 83 11.09 20.88 -12.53
C ALA A 83 12.12 20.27 -11.56
N ILE A 84 12.83 21.15 -10.84
CA ILE A 84 13.76 20.77 -9.80
C ILE A 84 13.00 20.65 -8.48
N TYR A 85 13.24 19.54 -7.76
CA TYR A 85 12.63 19.30 -6.45
C TYR A 85 13.62 19.54 -5.31
N THR A 86 13.09 19.83 -4.12
CA THR A 86 13.89 19.92 -2.90
C THR A 86 14.60 18.61 -2.59
N VAL A 87 15.78 18.72 -2.01
CA VAL A 87 16.61 17.61 -1.53
C VAL A 87 16.81 17.76 -0.02
N ALA A 88 17.15 16.65 0.64
CA ALA A 88 17.51 16.64 2.04
C ALA A 88 18.81 17.43 2.30
N GLU A 89 19.11 17.73 3.56
CA GLU A 89 20.32 18.47 3.95
C GLU A 89 21.62 17.77 3.51
N ASP A 90 21.61 16.43 3.46
CA ASP A 90 22.72 15.61 2.98
C ASP A 90 22.81 15.53 1.43
N GLY A 91 21.89 16.19 0.71
CA GLY A 91 21.81 16.24 -0.74
C GLY A 91 21.07 15.05 -1.38
N ARG A 92 20.55 14.09 -0.60
CA ARG A 92 19.74 12.98 -1.14
C ARG A 92 18.33 13.46 -1.51
N SER A 93 17.68 12.72 -2.41
CA SER A 93 16.27 12.95 -2.77
C SER A 93 15.26 12.30 -1.81
N VAL A 94 15.75 11.77 -0.69
CA VAL A 94 15.03 11.03 0.35
C VAL A 94 15.64 11.38 1.72
N ILE A 95 14.88 11.20 2.78
CA ILE A 95 15.38 11.15 4.16
C ILE A 95 15.06 9.78 4.75
N ASP A 96 15.78 9.38 5.79
CA ASP A 96 15.46 8.17 6.54
C ASP A 96 14.47 8.53 7.65
N ALA A 97 13.37 7.78 7.76
CA ALA A 97 12.33 7.97 8.75
C ALA A 97 11.93 6.64 9.39
N ASN A 98 11.53 6.69 10.65
CA ASN A 98 11.01 5.54 11.37
C ASN A 98 9.53 5.34 11.01
N ILE A 99 9.18 4.13 10.58
CA ILE A 99 7.81 3.73 10.23
C ILE A 99 7.33 2.66 11.20
N SER A 100 6.20 2.94 11.85
CA SER A 100 5.46 1.97 12.67
C SER A 100 4.10 1.71 12.04
N ILE A 101 3.75 0.44 11.85
CA ILE A 101 2.48 0.04 11.24
C ILE A 101 1.70 -0.79 12.24
N ILE A 102 0.51 -0.33 12.60
CA ILE A 102 -0.40 -0.96 13.55
C ILE A 102 -1.58 -1.54 12.76
N ASP A 103 -1.73 -2.86 12.79
CA ASP A 103 -2.85 -3.59 12.16
C ASP A 103 -3.29 -4.76 13.05
N ASN A 104 -3.85 -4.44 14.22
CA ASN A 104 -4.49 -5.43 15.08
C ASN A 104 -5.67 -6.06 14.32
N GLN A 105 -5.82 -7.39 14.36
CA GLN A 105 -6.90 -8.07 13.63
C GLN A 105 -8.21 -8.14 14.41
N ASP A 106 -8.14 -8.20 15.73
CA ASP A 106 -9.28 -8.49 16.61
C ASP A 106 -9.85 -7.26 17.33
N ARG A 107 -9.23 -6.09 17.18
CA ARG A 107 -9.67 -4.83 17.79
C ARG A 107 -9.34 -3.61 16.92
N ASN A 108 -9.84 -2.44 17.31
CA ASN A 108 -9.45 -1.18 16.69
C ASN A 108 -8.00 -0.81 17.02
N ASN A 109 -7.38 -0.04 16.14
CA ASN A 109 -6.01 0.43 16.25
C ASN A 109 -5.96 1.79 16.93
N HIS A 110 -4.99 1.92 17.82
CA HIS A 110 -4.62 3.14 18.53
C HIS A 110 -3.15 3.48 18.31
N PRO A 111 -2.76 4.76 18.33
CA PRO A 111 -1.36 5.15 18.19
C PRO A 111 -0.44 4.58 19.28
N SER A 112 -0.99 4.29 20.46
CA SER A 112 -0.27 3.72 21.59
C SER A 112 -0.11 2.19 21.54
N ASP A 113 -0.74 1.53 20.55
CA ASP A 113 -0.66 0.09 20.40
C ASP A 113 0.73 -0.39 19.95
N THR A 114 1.06 -1.64 20.26
CA THR A 114 2.25 -2.28 19.71
C THR A 114 2.14 -2.41 18.19
N ALA A 115 3.16 -1.92 17.49
CA ALA A 115 3.25 -2.04 16.05
C ALA A 115 3.40 -3.50 15.60
N ALA A 116 2.68 -3.85 14.53
CA ALA A 116 2.84 -5.13 13.84
C ALA A 116 4.12 -5.15 13.00
N VAL A 117 4.54 -3.99 12.48
CA VAL A 117 5.77 -3.81 11.72
C VAL A 117 6.45 -2.52 12.17
N GLU A 118 7.75 -2.61 12.46
CA GLU A 118 8.64 -1.47 12.69
C GLU A 118 9.83 -1.57 11.72
N THR A 119 10.10 -0.49 11.00
CA THR A 119 11.20 -0.42 10.04
C THR A 119 11.66 1.01 9.80
N ILE A 120 12.91 1.14 9.38
CA ILE A 120 13.40 2.37 8.76
C ILE A 120 12.97 2.39 7.30
N SER A 121 12.59 3.55 6.81
CA SER A 121 12.24 3.79 5.42
C SER A 121 12.92 5.04 4.89
N GLU A 122 13.46 4.96 3.68
CA GLU A 122 13.70 6.15 2.88
C GLU A 122 12.34 6.72 2.43
N ILE A 123 12.07 7.98 2.73
CA ILE A 123 10.82 8.68 2.40
C ILE A 123 11.09 9.93 1.57
N ARG A 124 10.19 10.17 0.61
CA ARG A 124 10.10 11.43 -0.12
C ARG A 124 8.67 11.71 -0.57
N LEU A 125 8.37 12.97 -0.88
CA LEU A 125 7.18 13.31 -1.64
C LEU A 125 7.24 12.67 -3.03
N ARG A 126 6.09 12.22 -3.53
CA ARG A 126 5.94 11.61 -4.86
C ARG A 126 4.84 12.25 -5.69
N GLY A 127 4.89 11.95 -6.98
CA GLY A 127 3.97 12.47 -7.98
C GLY A 127 4.58 13.64 -8.74
N HIS A 128 3.71 14.38 -9.43
CA HIS A 128 4.10 15.52 -10.25
C HIS A 128 3.20 16.71 -9.92
N SER A 129 2.02 16.78 -10.55
CA SER A 129 1.01 17.80 -10.20
C SER A 129 0.54 17.67 -8.75
N SER A 130 0.47 16.45 -8.22
CA SER A 130 0.02 16.19 -6.85
C SER A 130 0.95 16.70 -5.75
N ARG A 131 2.20 17.09 -6.07
CA ARG A 131 3.12 17.72 -5.10
C ARG A 131 2.61 19.08 -4.62
N HIS A 132 1.72 19.70 -5.39
CA HIS A 132 1.14 21.02 -5.10
C HIS A 132 -0.14 20.94 -4.26
N PHE A 133 -0.53 19.77 -3.78
CA PHE A 133 -1.73 19.60 -2.96
C PHE A 133 -1.40 19.59 -1.48
N ASP A 134 -2.26 20.19 -0.67
CA ASP A 134 -2.12 20.24 0.80
C ASP A 134 -1.95 18.85 1.43
N LYS A 135 -2.57 17.83 0.83
CA LYS A 135 -2.35 16.42 1.21
C LYS A 135 -1.30 15.80 0.29
N GLY A 136 -0.08 15.70 0.80
CA GLY A 136 1.05 15.06 0.13
C GLY A 136 0.84 13.58 -0.16
N GLN A 137 1.62 13.08 -1.11
CA GLN A 137 1.76 11.66 -1.40
C GLN A 137 3.20 11.26 -1.13
N TYR A 138 3.41 10.11 -0.51
CA TYR A 138 4.75 9.68 -0.11
C TYR A 138 5.16 8.38 -0.81
N LEU A 139 6.41 8.32 -1.24
CA LEU A 139 7.10 7.07 -1.54
C LEU A 139 7.80 6.62 -0.27
N LEU A 140 7.66 5.35 0.08
CA LEU A 140 8.37 4.70 1.18
C LEU A 140 9.20 3.55 0.59
N ASN A 141 10.50 3.52 0.83
CA ASN A 141 11.34 2.36 0.54
C ASN A 141 11.90 1.84 1.87
N PHE A 142 11.44 0.67 2.30
CA PHE A 142 11.96 0.05 3.51
C PHE A 142 13.37 -0.43 3.28
N VAL A 143 14.26 -0.10 4.21
CA VAL A 143 15.68 -0.40 4.14
C VAL A 143 16.13 -1.17 5.37
N ASP A 144 17.17 -1.99 5.20
CA ASP A 144 17.87 -2.65 6.30
C ASP A 144 19.07 -1.83 6.79
N GLU A 145 19.85 -2.39 7.73
CA GLU A 145 21.03 -1.73 8.32
C GLU A 145 22.13 -1.41 7.29
N ASN A 146 22.13 -2.06 6.13
CA ASN A 146 23.08 -1.82 5.04
C ASN A 146 22.55 -0.85 3.98
N GLY A 147 21.29 -0.39 4.11
CA GLY A 147 20.59 0.40 3.09
C GLY A 147 20.00 -0.43 1.95
N ASP A 148 19.98 -1.76 2.07
CA ASP A 148 19.38 -2.64 1.07
C ASP A 148 17.85 -2.73 1.27
N GLY A 149 17.12 -2.93 0.16
CA GLY A 149 15.65 -2.99 0.18
C GLY A 149 15.11 -4.14 1.04
N ARG A 150 14.44 -3.81 2.14
CA ARG A 150 13.89 -4.76 3.11
C ARG A 150 12.46 -5.17 2.73
N GLN A 151 12.31 -6.42 2.28
CA GLN A 151 11.00 -6.96 1.89
C GLN A 151 10.17 -7.32 3.13
N LEU A 152 9.08 -6.59 3.37
CA LEU A 152 8.19 -6.83 4.52
C LEU A 152 6.74 -6.99 4.06
N GLU A 153 6.05 -7.97 4.63
CA GLU A 153 4.59 -8.05 4.51
C GLU A 153 3.96 -6.95 5.35
N VAL A 154 3.05 -6.19 4.74
CA VAL A 154 2.44 -5.03 5.39
C VAL A 154 0.94 -5.12 5.25
N MET A 155 0.24 -5.02 6.39
CA MET A 155 -1.22 -5.00 6.42
C MET A 155 -1.84 -6.17 5.62
N GLY A 156 -1.25 -7.36 5.73
CA GLY A 156 -1.67 -8.56 4.98
C GLY A 156 -1.51 -8.50 3.46
N MET A 157 -0.78 -7.51 2.93
CA MET A 157 -0.31 -7.48 1.54
C MET A 157 1.03 -8.21 1.43
N SER A 158 1.28 -8.79 0.26
CA SER A 158 2.53 -9.50 -0.05
C SER A 158 3.78 -8.66 0.23
N ALA A 159 4.86 -9.34 0.62
CA ALA A 159 6.11 -8.69 0.97
C ALA A 159 6.64 -7.81 -0.17
N HIS A 160 6.94 -6.55 0.16
CA HIS A 160 7.58 -5.61 -0.75
C HIS A 160 8.47 -4.63 0.06
N SER A 161 9.51 -4.08 -0.56
CA SER A 161 10.30 -2.97 0.02
C SER A 161 9.70 -1.61 -0.29
N ASP A 162 9.12 -1.46 -1.48
CA ASP A 162 8.68 -0.16 -1.98
C ASP A 162 7.16 -0.03 -1.86
N TRP A 163 6.72 1.03 -1.19
CA TRP A 163 5.32 1.32 -0.89
C TRP A 163 4.96 2.74 -1.26
N ALA A 164 3.67 2.97 -1.50
CA ALA A 164 3.15 4.28 -1.84
C ALA A 164 2.02 4.66 -0.88
N LEU A 165 2.19 5.75 -0.13
CA LEU A 165 1.11 6.40 0.58
C LEU A 165 0.44 7.38 -0.38
N TYR A 166 -0.73 6.96 -0.87
CA TYR A 166 -1.50 7.73 -1.83
C TYR A 166 -2.50 8.63 -1.11
N GLY A 167 -2.28 9.95 -1.18
CA GLY A 167 -3.23 10.98 -0.77
C GLY A 167 -4.17 11.38 -1.92
N PRO A 168 -5.40 10.82 -2.03
CA PRO A 168 -6.38 11.10 -3.09
C PRO A 168 -7.04 12.49 -2.99
N TYR A 169 -6.26 13.57 -3.01
CA TYR A 169 -6.77 14.94 -2.79
C TYR A 169 -7.91 15.36 -3.76
N LEU A 170 -7.79 14.99 -5.04
CA LEU A 170 -8.77 15.29 -6.09
C LEU A 170 -9.94 14.31 -6.12
N ASP A 171 -9.74 13.06 -5.71
CA ASP A 171 -10.79 12.06 -5.69
C ASP A 171 -11.61 12.19 -4.41
N LYS A 172 -12.66 13.03 -4.45
CA LYS A 172 -13.56 13.25 -3.30
C LYS A 172 -14.31 12.01 -2.83
N SER A 173 -14.33 10.93 -3.62
CA SER A 173 -14.91 9.65 -3.19
C SER A 173 -13.91 8.76 -2.45
N LEU A 174 -12.61 9.02 -2.61
CA LEU A 174 -11.50 8.20 -2.11
C LEU A 174 -11.51 6.74 -2.61
N VAL A 175 -12.44 6.37 -3.50
CA VAL A 175 -12.73 4.98 -3.89
C VAL A 175 -12.22 4.63 -5.27
N ARG A 176 -11.95 5.60 -6.17
CA ARG A 176 -11.70 5.28 -7.58
C ARG A 176 -10.47 4.39 -7.76
N ASN A 177 -9.34 4.78 -7.16
CA ASN A 177 -8.11 3.98 -7.25
C ASN A 177 -8.27 2.64 -6.52
N TYR A 178 -8.82 2.66 -5.30
CA TYR A 178 -9.07 1.45 -4.53
C TYR A 178 -9.90 0.43 -5.34
N MET A 179 -11.01 0.87 -5.92
CA MET A 179 -11.90 0.03 -6.73
C MET A 179 -11.18 -0.52 -7.95
N TRP A 180 -10.47 0.32 -8.70
CA TRP A 180 -9.81 -0.12 -9.94
C TRP A 180 -8.62 -1.06 -9.69
N TYR A 181 -7.84 -0.85 -8.63
CA TYR A 181 -6.78 -1.80 -8.25
C TYR A 181 -7.36 -3.14 -7.79
N ASN A 182 -8.49 -3.14 -7.06
CA ASN A 182 -9.16 -4.38 -6.67
C ASN A 182 -9.74 -5.12 -7.89
N ILE A 183 -10.50 -4.45 -8.76
CA ILE A 183 -11.05 -5.07 -9.98
C ILE A 183 -9.92 -5.60 -10.88
N SER A 184 -8.85 -4.80 -11.06
CA SER A 184 -7.70 -5.23 -11.87
C SER A 184 -7.00 -6.43 -11.26
N GLY A 185 -6.93 -6.50 -9.93
CA GLY A 185 -6.34 -7.60 -9.19
C GLY A 185 -7.07 -8.94 -9.31
N GLU A 186 -8.37 -8.91 -9.57
CA GLU A 186 -9.15 -10.12 -9.88
C GLU A 186 -8.84 -10.68 -11.26
N LEU A 187 -8.25 -9.87 -12.14
CA LEU A 187 -7.98 -10.22 -13.53
C LEU A 187 -6.49 -10.40 -13.83
N MET A 188 -5.61 -9.68 -13.11
CA MET A 188 -4.18 -9.59 -13.36
C MET A 188 -3.40 -9.79 -12.08
N GLU A 189 -2.53 -10.80 -12.05
CA GLU A 189 -1.72 -11.16 -10.88
C GLU A 189 -0.75 -10.03 -10.47
N TRP A 190 -0.25 -9.25 -11.43
CA TRP A 190 0.71 -8.17 -11.19
C TRP A 190 0.05 -6.83 -10.82
N ALA A 191 -1.28 -6.78 -10.69
CA ALA A 191 -1.92 -5.56 -10.23
C ALA A 191 -1.50 -5.28 -8.77
N PRO A 192 -1.08 -4.05 -8.43
CA PRO A 192 -0.71 -3.71 -7.06
C PRO A 192 -1.81 -4.02 -6.05
N ASN A 193 -1.43 -4.51 -4.86
CA ASN A 193 -2.34 -4.58 -3.72
C ASN A 193 -2.62 -3.17 -3.20
N VAL A 194 -3.82 -2.96 -2.65
CA VAL A 194 -4.23 -1.68 -2.09
C VAL A 194 -5.04 -1.91 -0.82
N ARG A 195 -4.72 -1.14 0.22
CA ARG A 195 -5.54 -0.99 1.43
C ARG A 195 -5.59 0.49 1.80
N TYR A 196 -6.70 0.88 2.41
CA TYR A 196 -6.83 2.12 3.16
C TYR A 196 -6.07 2.00 4.48
N CYS A 197 -5.44 3.09 4.87
CA CYS A 197 -4.81 3.27 6.17
C CYS A 197 -5.03 4.70 6.67
N GLU A 198 -5.01 4.87 7.98
CA GLU A 198 -4.87 6.19 8.59
C GLU A 198 -3.39 6.55 8.71
N LEU A 199 -3.05 7.83 8.58
CA LEU A 199 -1.67 8.32 8.69
C LEU A 199 -1.51 9.32 9.84
N ILE A 200 -0.47 9.10 10.65
CA ILE A 200 0.09 10.10 11.56
C ILE A 200 1.52 10.38 11.11
N LEU A 201 1.84 11.66 10.90
CA LEU A 201 3.17 12.12 10.51
C LEU A 201 3.66 13.13 11.54
N ASP A 202 4.76 12.83 12.20
CA ASP A 202 5.37 13.67 13.25
C ASP A 202 4.37 14.06 14.36
N GLY A 203 3.52 13.10 14.75
CA GLY A 203 2.47 13.30 15.75
C GLY A 203 1.20 13.99 15.22
N GLU A 204 1.20 14.50 13.98
CA GLU A 204 0.02 15.12 13.37
C GLU A 204 -0.79 14.11 12.55
N TYR A 205 -2.09 14.02 12.83
CA TYR A 205 -3.00 13.19 12.05
C TYR A 205 -3.24 13.79 10.65
N ARG A 206 -2.96 13.00 9.61
CA ARG A 206 -3.12 13.36 8.19
C ARG A 206 -4.36 12.74 7.54
N GLY A 207 -5.13 11.94 8.28
CA GLY A 207 -6.33 11.25 7.80
C GLY A 207 -6.06 10.14 6.78
N LEU A 208 -7.14 9.63 6.20
CA LEU A 208 -7.19 8.54 5.21
C LEU A 208 -6.37 8.81 3.94
#